data_AF-A0A2K5Z6N3-F1
#
_entry.id   AF-A0A2K5Z6N3-F1
#
_cell.length_a   1.000
_cell.length_b   1.000
_cell.length_c   1.000
_cell.angle_alpha   90.00
_cell.angle_beta   90.00
_cell.angle_gamma   90.00
#
_symmetry.space_group_name_H-M   'P 1'
#
loop_
_entity.id
_entity.type
_entity.pdbx_description
1 polymer ?
#
loop_
_entity_poly.entity_id
_entity_poly.type
_entity_poly.pdbx_seq_one_letter_code
_entity_poly.pdbx_strand_id
1 'polypeptide(L)'
;PVCTGSTMSLMVVSVACVAPPSPPGGQDKTSLSAQPSAVVPQGGHVTLRCYYRRGLYNFTNFTLYKDDRSHVPVFHSRILQESFLMGPVTPAHAGTYRCRGSYPHSPTEWSALSDPLAIMVTGVHKKPSLLALPGPLVKSGETVILQCSSDTVFEHFFLHREVTFEEPLHLVGELHGGSSQANYSMGPTTSDLPGTYRCYGSITHSPYVLSAPSDPLDIVITGLYEKPSLSAQPGPTVQAGENMTLSCSSQTSFDMYHLSREGEAKELRLPAVSRVNGTFQANFLLGPATHGGTYRCFGSYRDSPYEWSDPSDPLSVSVTGNPSRSWPSPTEPNSKTSIPRHLHVLIGTSVVMILFTIFFFLLHRWCSNKKNAAVMDQEPAGERTVNREDSDEQDPQEVTYAQLDHCVLTQGKITHPSQRPKTPPTDTSVYTELPNAEPRSKVVFYP
;
A
#
# COMPACT_ATOMS: atom_id res chain seq x y z
N PRO A 1 27.69 39.99 17.97
CA PRO A 1 28.78 40.88 18.44
C PRO A 1 29.12 40.58 19.91
N VAL A 2 30.34 40.08 20.13
CA VAL A 2 31.16 39.95 21.37
C VAL A 2 30.42 39.79 22.72
N CYS A 3 30.59 38.61 23.33
CA CYS A 3 30.32 38.38 24.75
C CYS A 3 31.63 38.50 25.55
N THR A 4 31.66 39.42 26.52
CA THR A 4 32.61 39.42 27.65
C THR A 4 31.86 39.01 28.91
N GLY A 5 32.46 38.14 29.73
CA GLY A 5 31.75 37.32 30.70
C GLY A 5 31.62 37.84 32.14
N SER A 6 31.18 36.87 32.96
CA SER A 6 31.22 36.77 34.41
C SER A 6 30.04 37.35 35.21
N THR A 7 29.12 36.48 35.63
CA THR A 7 28.97 36.02 37.04
C THR A 7 27.74 35.10 37.19
N MET A 8 27.88 34.04 37.99
CA MET A 8 26.82 33.09 38.32
C MET A 8 25.64 33.77 39.04
N SER A 9 24.43 33.54 38.53
CA SER A 9 23.23 33.45 39.36
C SER A 9 22.23 32.52 38.66
N LEU A 10 21.82 31.46 39.35
CA LEU A 10 20.80 30.51 38.91
C LEU A 10 19.43 31.20 38.90
N MET A 11 19.13 31.90 37.81
CA MET A 11 17.77 32.29 37.45
C MET A 11 17.32 31.39 36.31
N VAL A 12 16.30 30.57 36.57
CA VAL A 12 15.58 29.83 35.53
C VAL A 12 14.89 30.86 34.63
N VAL A 13 15.55 31.25 33.54
CA VAL A 13 14.93 32.05 32.49
C VAL A 13 14.18 31.10 31.58
N SER A 14 12.86 31.03 31.76
CA SER A 14 11.97 30.43 30.78
C SER A 14 12.07 31.23 29.48
N VAL A 15 12.87 30.74 28.52
CA VAL A 15 12.94 31.30 27.18
C VAL A 15 11.67 30.88 26.43
N ALA A 16 10.62 31.67 26.58
CA ALA A 16 9.53 31.67 25.62
C ALA A 16 10.06 32.31 24.33
N CYS A 17 10.30 31.49 23.30
CA CYS A 17 10.54 31.99 21.95
C CYS A 17 9.27 32.67 21.44
N VAL A 18 9.12 33.96 21.73
CA VAL A 18 8.13 34.81 21.08
C VAL A 18 8.65 35.08 19.67
N ALA A 19 8.03 34.43 18.68
CA ALA A 19 8.28 34.72 17.29
C ALA A 19 8.08 36.23 17.02
N PRO A 20 8.95 36.87 16.21
CA PRO A 20 8.78 38.28 15.88
C PRO A 20 7.42 38.51 15.19
N PRO A 21 6.74 39.64 15.46
CA PRO A 21 5.50 39.97 14.80
C PRO A 21 5.75 40.10 13.30
N SER A 22 5.13 39.21 12.53
CA SER A 22 5.10 39.26 11.06
C SER A 22 4.42 40.56 10.60
N PRO A 23 4.88 41.16 9.49
CA PRO A 23 4.40 42.47 9.04
C PRO A 23 2.87 42.47 8.79
N PRO A 24 2.22 43.64 8.95
CA PRO A 24 0.78 43.78 8.79
C PRO A 24 0.43 43.63 7.30
N GLY A 25 -0.08 42.45 6.93
CA GLY A 25 -0.47 42.15 5.55
C GLY A 25 -0.56 40.67 5.18
N GLY A 26 -0.48 39.73 6.12
CA GLY A 26 -0.68 38.31 5.84
C GLY A 26 -2.17 37.95 5.84
N GLN A 27 -2.76 37.70 4.67
CA GLN A 27 -4.09 37.09 4.59
C GLN A 27 -4.11 35.77 5.37
N ASP A 28 -5.19 35.49 6.09
CA ASP A 28 -5.35 34.23 6.81
C ASP A 28 -5.22 33.05 5.84
N LYS A 29 -4.30 32.12 6.11
CA LYS A 29 -4.03 30.97 5.25
C LYS A 29 -4.50 29.69 5.95
N THR A 30 -5.33 28.91 5.26
CA THR A 30 -5.76 27.58 5.72
C THR A 30 -4.70 26.52 5.46
N SER A 31 -4.76 25.41 6.19
CA SER A 31 -3.91 24.23 6.02
C SER A 31 -4.73 23.02 5.58
N LEU A 32 -4.22 22.24 4.65
CA LEU A 32 -4.85 21.02 4.12
C LEU A 32 -3.96 19.81 4.42
N SER A 33 -4.56 18.72 4.90
CA SER A 33 -3.85 17.46 5.20
C SER A 33 -4.69 16.25 4.79
N ALA A 34 -4.04 15.14 4.43
CA ALA A 34 -4.67 13.85 4.19
C ALA A 34 -4.44 12.88 5.37
N GLN A 35 -5.44 12.08 5.70
CA GLN A 35 -5.36 11.01 6.69
C GLN A 35 -5.99 9.71 6.14
N PRO A 36 -5.36 8.53 6.31
CA PRO A 36 -4.07 8.33 6.99
C PRO A 36 -2.85 8.74 6.15
N SER A 37 -2.97 8.78 4.82
CA SER A 37 -1.89 9.14 3.91
C SER A 37 -2.44 9.77 2.62
N ALA A 38 -1.62 10.58 1.96
CA ALA A 38 -1.90 11.14 0.63
C ALA A 38 -1.67 10.12 -0.51
N VAL A 39 -0.99 8.99 -0.22
CA VAL A 39 -0.79 7.87 -1.14
C VAL A 39 -1.85 6.81 -0.84
N VAL A 40 -2.81 6.63 -1.75
CA VAL A 40 -4.03 5.84 -1.51
C VAL A 40 -4.14 4.72 -2.53
N PRO A 41 -4.37 3.45 -2.12
CA PRO A 41 -4.64 2.38 -3.07
C PRO A 41 -5.99 2.58 -3.77
N GLN A 42 -6.08 2.17 -5.03
CA GLN A 42 -7.34 2.15 -5.78
C GLN A 42 -8.40 1.34 -5.01
N GLY A 43 -9.62 1.89 -4.91
CA GLY A 43 -10.71 1.35 -4.11
C GLY A 43 -10.65 1.71 -2.62
N GLY A 44 -9.55 2.29 -2.14
CA GLY A 44 -9.40 2.76 -0.76
C GLY A 44 -10.14 4.06 -0.46
N HIS A 45 -9.90 4.60 0.74
CA HIS A 45 -10.49 5.84 1.22
C HIS A 45 -9.42 6.74 1.86
N VAL A 46 -9.61 8.06 1.78
CA VAL A 46 -8.77 9.07 2.42
C VAL A 46 -9.63 10.21 2.94
N THR A 47 -9.31 10.71 4.13
CA THR A 47 -9.96 11.89 4.70
C THR A 47 -9.09 13.12 4.47
N LEU A 48 -9.61 14.10 3.75
CA LEU A 48 -8.97 15.40 3.59
C LEU A 48 -9.50 16.35 4.67
N ARG A 49 -8.60 16.95 5.45
CA ARG A 49 -8.95 17.90 6.53
C ARG A 49 -8.39 19.28 6.19
N CYS A 50 -9.26 20.27 6.13
CA CYS A 50 -8.91 21.68 5.98
C CYS A 50 -9.16 22.39 7.31
N TYR A 51 -8.15 23.06 7.85
CA TYR A 51 -8.26 23.75 9.15
C TYR A 51 -7.43 25.04 9.19
N TYR A 52 -7.67 25.86 10.21
CA TYR A 52 -6.94 27.11 10.44
C TYR A 52 -6.23 27.07 11.79
N ARG A 53 -4.92 27.30 11.79
CA ARG A 53 -4.07 27.06 12.98
C ARG A 53 -3.97 28.28 13.90
N ARG A 54 -4.36 29.49 13.46
CA ARG A 54 -4.00 30.75 14.14
C ARG A 54 -5.15 31.40 14.93
N GLY A 55 -5.94 30.56 15.59
CA GLY A 55 -7.00 30.87 16.56
C GLY A 55 -7.37 32.35 16.74
N LEU A 56 -8.50 32.74 16.16
CA LEU A 56 -9.35 33.87 16.55
C LEU A 56 -10.63 33.93 15.69
N TYR A 57 -10.64 33.31 14.50
CA TYR A 57 -11.81 33.22 13.62
C TYR A 57 -12.06 31.77 13.21
N ASN A 58 -13.20 31.20 13.60
CA ASN A 58 -13.67 29.93 13.05
C ASN A 58 -14.26 30.22 11.67
N PHE A 59 -13.67 29.71 10.59
CA PHE A 59 -14.33 29.72 9.28
C PHE A 59 -15.65 28.94 9.38
N THR A 60 -16.73 29.45 8.79
CA THR A 60 -18.02 28.74 8.78
C THR A 60 -18.03 27.60 7.80
N ASN A 61 -17.44 27.82 6.62
CA ASN A 61 -17.43 26.87 5.53
C ASN A 61 -16.01 26.77 4.97
N PHE A 62 -15.60 25.55 4.64
CA PHE A 62 -14.41 25.30 3.86
C PHE A 62 -14.80 24.85 2.46
N THR A 63 -14.05 25.30 1.47
CA THR A 63 -14.19 24.83 0.09
C THR A 63 -12.90 24.17 -0.35
N LEU A 64 -13.03 22.96 -0.91
CA LEU A 64 -11.94 22.19 -1.50
C LEU A 64 -11.98 22.30 -3.03
N TYR A 65 -10.81 22.46 -3.64
CA TYR A 65 -10.60 22.56 -5.08
C TYR A 65 -9.56 21.54 -5.53
N LYS A 66 -9.69 21.05 -6.75
CA LYS A 66 -8.68 20.27 -7.47
C LYS A 66 -8.13 21.13 -8.61
N ASP A 67 -6.82 21.18 -8.79
CA ASP A 67 -6.17 22.09 -9.73
C ASP A 67 -6.35 21.70 -11.20
N ASP A 68 -6.52 20.42 -11.50
CA ASP A 68 -6.65 19.97 -12.89
C ASP A 68 -8.06 20.19 -13.43
N ARG A 69 -8.15 20.83 -14.60
CA ARG A 69 -9.40 21.08 -15.34
C ARG A 69 -9.89 19.84 -16.11
N SER A 70 -9.50 18.62 -15.71
CA SER A 70 -9.90 17.40 -16.41
C SER A 70 -11.32 16.96 -15.98
N HIS A 71 -12.11 16.41 -16.91
CA HIS A 71 -13.52 15.99 -16.75
C HIS A 71 -13.75 14.80 -15.80
N VAL A 72 -13.09 14.81 -14.65
CA VAL A 72 -13.60 14.14 -13.44
C VAL A 72 -14.81 14.95 -12.99
N PRO A 73 -15.90 14.38 -12.44
CA PRO A 73 -16.97 15.20 -11.88
C PRO A 73 -16.35 16.16 -10.88
N VAL A 74 -16.24 17.41 -11.34
CA VAL A 74 -15.81 18.57 -10.61
C VAL A 74 -16.64 18.52 -9.34
N PHE A 75 -16.00 18.24 -8.21
CA PHE A 75 -16.62 18.48 -6.92
C PHE A 75 -16.80 19.99 -6.85
N HIS A 76 -17.94 20.46 -7.37
CA HIS A 76 -18.38 21.83 -7.27
C HIS A 76 -18.34 22.16 -5.80
N SER A 77 -17.29 22.86 -5.38
CA SER A 77 -17.19 23.58 -4.13
C SER A 77 -17.99 22.93 -3.00
N ARG A 78 -17.60 21.73 -2.54
CA ARG A 78 -18.29 21.12 -1.41
C ARG A 78 -17.99 21.98 -0.18
N ILE A 79 -19.06 22.49 0.43
CA ILE A 79 -19.03 23.12 1.76
C ILE A 79 -18.75 21.99 2.75
N LEU A 80 -17.51 21.89 3.20
CA LEU A 80 -17.07 20.84 4.10
C LEU A 80 -17.01 21.36 5.53
N GLN A 81 -17.57 20.57 6.45
CA GLN A 81 -17.42 20.72 7.88
C GLN A 81 -16.04 20.16 8.27
N GLU A 82 -14.99 20.96 8.06
CA GLU A 82 -13.55 20.71 8.33
C GLU A 82 -12.91 19.49 7.62
N SER A 83 -13.64 18.41 7.35
CA SER A 83 -13.14 17.15 6.81
C SER A 83 -14.03 16.58 5.70
N PHE A 84 -13.42 15.84 4.79
CA PHE A 84 -14.07 15.17 3.67
C PHE A 84 -13.52 13.77 3.50
N LEU A 85 -14.41 12.78 3.60
CA LEU A 85 -14.09 11.40 3.26
C LEU A 85 -14.20 11.21 1.75
N MET A 86 -13.06 11.00 1.10
CA MET A 86 -12.94 10.65 -0.31
C MET A 86 -12.82 9.13 -0.45
N GLY A 87 -13.73 8.51 -1.19
CA GLY A 87 -13.60 7.12 -1.64
C GLY A 87 -14.95 6.46 -1.96
N PRO A 88 -14.96 5.30 -2.63
CA PRO A 88 -13.80 4.53 -3.10
C PRO A 88 -12.96 5.27 -4.14
N VAL A 89 -11.64 5.29 -3.95
CA VAL A 89 -10.72 6.10 -4.77
C VAL A 89 -10.50 5.47 -6.15
N THR A 90 -10.59 6.26 -7.22
CA THR A 90 -10.31 5.88 -8.61
C THR A 90 -9.17 6.75 -9.15
N PRO A 91 -8.55 6.41 -10.30
CA PRO A 91 -7.50 7.24 -10.89
C PRO A 91 -7.93 8.69 -11.15
N ALA A 92 -9.23 8.93 -11.32
CA ALA A 92 -9.79 10.26 -11.52
C ALA A 92 -9.63 11.18 -10.28
N HIS A 93 -9.53 10.61 -9.07
CA HIS A 93 -9.28 11.38 -7.86
C HIS A 93 -7.80 11.77 -7.67
N ALA A 94 -6.88 11.24 -8.48
CA ALA A 94 -5.48 11.62 -8.41
C ALA A 94 -5.31 13.08 -8.85
N GLY A 95 -4.52 13.87 -8.12
CA GLY A 95 -4.29 15.28 -8.46
C GLY A 95 -3.92 16.17 -7.27
N THR A 96 -3.73 17.46 -7.56
CA THR A 96 -3.41 18.47 -6.55
C THR A 96 -4.67 19.11 -6.01
N TYR A 97 -4.79 19.15 -4.69
CA TYR A 97 -5.91 19.74 -3.97
C TYR A 97 -5.48 20.97 -3.17
N ARG A 98 -6.37 21.96 -3.09
CA ARG A 98 -6.23 23.13 -2.21
C ARG A 98 -7.53 23.43 -1.51
N CYS A 99 -7.47 24.05 -0.34
CA CYS A 99 -8.66 24.50 0.37
C CYS A 99 -8.57 25.98 0.75
N ARG A 100 -9.72 26.61 0.99
CA ARG A 100 -9.85 27.93 1.59
C ARG A 100 -11.12 28.01 2.44
N GLY A 101 -11.13 28.91 3.42
CA GLY A 101 -12.27 29.14 4.31
C GLY A 101 -13.02 30.43 3.97
N SER A 102 -14.33 30.46 4.21
CA SER A 102 -15.13 31.69 4.20
C SER A 102 -15.35 32.20 5.62
N TYR A 103 -15.34 33.52 5.80
CA TYR A 103 -15.57 34.13 7.12
C TYR A 103 -17.05 34.08 7.52
N PRO A 104 -17.36 33.88 8.82
CA PRO A 104 -18.75 33.83 9.31
C PRO A 104 -19.59 35.07 8.99
N HIS A 105 -18.95 36.24 9.02
CA HIS A 105 -19.62 37.54 8.89
C HIS A 105 -19.48 38.16 7.49
N SER A 106 -18.72 37.51 6.59
CA SER A 106 -18.51 37.93 5.21
C SER A 106 -18.34 36.70 4.29
N PRO A 107 -19.43 36.01 3.91
CA PRO A 107 -19.37 34.79 3.09
C PRO A 107 -18.77 34.99 1.69
N THR A 108 -18.69 36.24 1.23
CA THR A 108 -18.07 36.65 -0.04
C THR A 108 -16.55 36.86 0.08
N GLU A 109 -16.04 36.98 1.31
CA GLU A 109 -14.63 37.14 1.60
C GLU A 109 -14.01 35.77 1.90
N TRP A 110 -12.89 35.50 1.24
CA TRP A 110 -12.24 34.20 1.27
C TRP A 110 -10.84 34.34 1.84
N SER A 111 -10.42 33.34 2.62
CA SER A 111 -9.04 33.18 3.03
C SER A 111 -8.11 32.96 1.82
N ALA A 112 -6.81 33.12 2.04
CA ALA A 112 -5.83 32.65 1.07
C ALA A 112 -5.96 31.13 0.87
N LEU A 113 -5.58 30.65 -0.31
CA LEU A 113 -5.51 29.22 -0.60
C LEU A 113 -4.45 28.53 0.27
N SER A 114 -4.76 27.31 0.69
CA SER A 114 -3.80 26.44 1.37
C SER A 114 -2.63 26.09 0.45
N ASP A 115 -1.56 25.58 1.06
CA ASP A 115 -0.55 24.87 0.31
C ASP A 115 -1.17 23.67 -0.45
N PRO A 116 -0.66 23.37 -1.66
CA PRO A 116 -1.13 22.24 -2.45
C PRO A 116 -0.88 20.91 -1.74
N LEU A 117 -1.84 20.01 -1.84
CA LEU A 117 -1.72 18.62 -1.38
C LEU A 117 -1.94 17.69 -2.56
N ALA A 118 -0.92 16.93 -2.96
CA ALA A 118 -1.02 15.95 -4.02
C ALA A 118 -1.60 14.63 -3.48
N ILE A 119 -2.73 14.19 -4.04
CA ILE A 119 -3.29 12.85 -3.79
C ILE A 119 -2.83 11.92 -4.89
N MET A 120 -2.11 10.88 -4.50
CA MET A 120 -1.55 9.88 -5.40
C MET A 120 -2.33 8.58 -5.29
N VAL A 121 -2.80 8.04 -6.43
CA VAL A 121 -3.59 6.80 -6.48
C VAL A 121 -2.72 5.66 -6.97
N THR A 122 -2.55 4.62 -6.16
CA THR A 122 -1.67 3.47 -6.45
C THR A 122 -2.45 2.25 -6.92
N GLY A 123 -1.73 1.31 -7.56
CA GLY A 123 -2.29 0.02 -7.99
C GLY A 123 -2.81 -0.03 -9.42
N VAL A 124 -2.59 1.02 -10.21
CA VAL A 124 -3.12 1.12 -11.58
C VAL A 124 -2.19 0.46 -12.60
N HIS A 125 -0.88 0.66 -12.46
CA HIS A 125 0.14 0.06 -13.32
C HIS A 125 0.88 -1.11 -12.64
N LYS A 126 1.60 -1.93 -13.42
CA LYS A 126 2.41 -3.05 -12.91
C LYS A 126 3.51 -2.52 -11.97
N LYS A 127 3.75 -3.23 -10.86
CA LYS A 127 4.77 -2.83 -9.87
C LYS A 127 6.19 -2.83 -10.45
N PRO A 128 7.04 -1.84 -10.08
CA PRO A 128 8.47 -1.89 -10.34
C PRO A 128 9.20 -2.82 -9.35
N SER A 129 10.47 -3.07 -9.61
CA SER A 129 11.43 -3.64 -8.66
C SER A 129 12.21 -2.55 -7.94
N LEU A 130 12.55 -2.80 -6.67
CA LEU A 130 13.38 -1.94 -5.85
C LEU A 130 14.57 -2.75 -5.33
N LEU A 131 15.78 -2.22 -5.52
CA LEU A 131 17.05 -2.85 -5.12
C LEU A 131 17.91 -1.86 -4.34
N ALA A 132 18.74 -2.38 -3.43
CA ALA A 132 19.77 -1.61 -2.75
C ALA A 132 21.15 -2.06 -3.23
N LEU A 133 22.01 -1.09 -3.57
CA LEU A 133 23.36 -1.32 -4.04
C LEU A 133 24.36 -0.68 -3.04
N PRO A 134 25.35 -1.44 -2.53
CA PRO A 134 25.66 -2.85 -2.83
C PRO A 134 24.72 -3.86 -2.14
N GLY A 135 23.96 -3.44 -1.14
CA GLY A 135 23.01 -4.30 -0.43
C GLY A 135 22.20 -3.52 0.61
N PRO A 136 21.24 -4.18 1.28
CA PRO A 136 20.33 -3.54 2.24
C PRO A 136 20.94 -3.28 3.62
N LEU A 137 22.01 -4.00 4.00
CA LEU A 137 22.78 -3.74 5.22
C LEU A 137 23.87 -2.73 4.91
N VAL A 138 23.73 -1.54 5.47
CA VAL A 138 24.62 -0.40 5.25
C VAL A 138 25.41 -0.16 6.52
N LYS A 139 26.73 0.02 6.45
CA LYS A 139 27.50 0.39 7.65
C LYS A 139 27.30 1.87 7.95
N SER A 140 27.30 2.22 9.22
CA SER A 140 27.27 3.62 9.65
C SER A 140 28.39 4.42 8.97
N GLY A 141 28.03 5.54 8.34
CA GLY A 141 28.96 6.38 7.59
C GLY A 141 29.16 5.99 6.11
N GLU A 142 28.54 4.91 5.63
CA GLU A 142 28.54 4.53 4.21
C GLU A 142 27.33 5.10 3.45
N THR A 143 27.40 5.05 2.12
CA THR A 143 26.34 5.49 1.20
C THR A 143 25.69 4.27 0.55
N VAL A 144 24.38 4.32 0.35
CA VAL A 144 23.62 3.28 -0.36
C VAL A 144 22.85 3.90 -1.52
N ILE A 145 22.74 3.16 -2.61
CA ILE A 145 21.93 3.55 -3.77
C ILE A 145 20.68 2.68 -3.80
N LEU A 146 19.52 3.32 -3.79
CA LEU A 146 18.25 2.68 -4.05
C LEU A 146 17.91 2.80 -5.53
N GLN A 147 17.81 1.67 -6.20
CA GLN A 147 17.49 1.59 -7.62
C GLN A 147 16.07 1.08 -7.80
N CYS A 148 15.23 1.92 -8.38
CA CYS A 148 13.94 1.52 -8.92
C CYS A 148 14.09 1.13 -10.37
N SER A 149 13.49 0.03 -10.80
CA SER A 149 13.53 -0.41 -12.20
C SER A 149 12.20 -1.05 -12.62
N SER A 150 11.85 -0.90 -13.89
CA SER A 150 10.66 -1.53 -14.46
C SER A 150 10.83 -1.82 -15.94
N ASP A 151 10.31 -2.95 -16.40
CA ASP A 151 10.14 -3.25 -17.83
C ASP A 151 9.12 -2.31 -18.49
N THR A 152 8.26 -1.66 -17.70
CA THR A 152 7.36 -0.62 -18.17
C THR A 152 8.11 0.71 -18.16
N VAL A 153 8.05 1.44 -19.27
CA VAL A 153 8.68 2.76 -19.37
C VAL A 153 7.88 3.76 -18.52
N PHE A 154 8.35 3.99 -17.30
CA PHE A 154 7.94 5.09 -16.44
C PHE A 154 8.93 6.25 -16.56
N GLU A 155 8.45 7.45 -16.86
CA GLU A 155 9.26 8.68 -16.85
C GLU A 155 9.45 9.24 -15.43
N HIS A 156 8.62 8.82 -14.49
CA HIS A 156 8.70 9.22 -13.09
C HIS A 156 8.69 8.00 -12.18
N PHE A 157 9.56 8.01 -11.18
CA PHE A 157 9.53 7.09 -10.07
C PHE A 157 9.27 7.87 -8.78
N PHE A 158 8.66 7.20 -7.81
CA PHE A 158 8.46 7.73 -6.47
C PHE A 158 8.97 6.74 -5.45
N LEU A 159 9.85 7.20 -4.58
CA LEU A 159 10.39 6.41 -3.49
C LEU A 159 9.74 6.86 -2.18
N HIS A 160 9.07 5.93 -1.51
CA HIS A 160 8.32 6.21 -0.28
C HIS A 160 8.87 5.36 0.87
N ARG A 161 9.06 6.01 2.02
CA ARG A 161 9.42 5.37 3.30
C ARG A 161 8.15 5.20 4.13
N GLU A 162 7.79 3.96 4.50
CA GLU A 162 6.49 3.70 5.14
C GLU A 162 6.31 4.35 6.51
N VAL A 163 7.40 4.60 7.24
CA VAL A 163 7.33 4.95 8.67
C VAL A 163 6.95 6.42 8.88
N THR A 164 7.18 7.32 7.91
CA THR A 164 7.07 8.76 8.17
C THR A 164 5.84 9.47 7.61
N PHE A 165 4.91 8.79 6.93
CA PHE A 165 3.78 9.43 6.23
C PHE A 165 4.18 10.65 5.37
N GLU A 166 5.47 10.74 5.03
CA GLU A 166 6.06 11.85 4.29
C GLU A 166 5.70 11.73 2.82
N GLU A 167 5.78 12.87 2.13
CA GLU A 167 5.59 12.90 0.70
C GLU A 167 6.65 12.00 0.01
N PRO A 168 6.24 11.11 -0.92
CA PRO A 168 7.18 10.28 -1.65
C PRO A 168 8.20 11.14 -2.39
N LEU A 169 9.47 10.73 -2.34
CA LEU A 169 10.53 11.38 -3.08
C LEU A 169 10.35 11.13 -4.58
N HIS A 170 10.21 12.21 -5.34
CA HIS A 170 10.13 12.16 -6.80
C HIS A 170 11.50 11.95 -7.43
N LEU A 171 11.58 11.00 -8.36
CA LEU A 171 12.78 10.65 -9.12
C LEU A 171 12.45 10.67 -10.62
N VAL A 172 13.39 11.14 -11.43
CA VAL A 172 13.26 11.12 -12.89
C VAL A 172 13.71 9.76 -13.41
N GLY A 173 12.87 9.11 -14.20
CA GLY A 173 13.16 7.83 -14.83
C GLY A 173 14.07 8.01 -16.05
N GLU A 174 15.16 7.25 -16.07
CA GLU A 174 16.10 7.14 -17.19
C GLU A 174 15.73 5.94 -18.07
N LEU A 175 15.52 6.19 -19.37
CA LEU A 175 15.20 5.14 -20.32
C LEU A 175 16.44 4.32 -20.70
N HIS A 176 16.33 3.00 -20.60
CA HIS A 176 17.38 2.06 -20.96
C HIS A 176 16.79 0.87 -21.74
N GLY A 177 17.02 0.80 -23.05
CA GLY A 177 16.73 -0.41 -23.83
C GLY A 177 15.28 -0.92 -23.79
N GLY A 178 14.30 -0.05 -23.57
CA GLY A 178 12.88 -0.42 -23.45
C GLY A 178 12.38 -0.63 -22.02
N SER A 179 13.25 -0.52 -21.02
CA SER A 179 12.90 -0.38 -19.60
C SER A 179 13.19 1.04 -19.10
N SER A 180 12.74 1.36 -17.91
CA SER A 180 13.18 2.57 -17.21
C SER A 180 13.68 2.27 -15.80
N GLN A 181 14.62 3.09 -15.33
CA GLN A 181 15.18 2.99 -14.00
C GLN A 181 15.44 4.37 -13.40
N ALA A 182 15.50 4.45 -12.08
CA ALA A 182 15.92 5.65 -11.37
C ALA A 182 16.76 5.25 -10.16
N ASN A 183 17.82 6.01 -9.91
CA ASN A 183 18.73 5.79 -8.79
C ASN A 183 18.62 6.94 -7.79
N TYR A 184 18.51 6.60 -6.51
CA TYR A 184 18.57 7.57 -5.42
C TYR A 184 19.75 7.23 -4.50
N SER A 185 20.70 8.15 -4.40
CA SER A 185 21.88 8.00 -3.55
C SER A 185 21.61 8.64 -2.19
N MET A 186 21.67 7.84 -1.13
CA MET A 186 21.49 8.31 0.23
C MET A 186 22.83 8.41 0.96
N GLY A 187 23.19 9.63 1.34
CA GLY A 187 24.48 9.94 1.96
C GLY A 187 24.55 9.59 3.46
N PRO A 188 25.75 9.63 4.06
CA PRO A 188 26.02 9.14 5.41
C PRO A 188 25.46 10.00 6.55
N THR A 189 24.97 11.22 6.24
CA THR A 189 24.52 12.20 7.24
C THR A 189 23.01 12.17 7.49
N THR A 190 22.25 11.37 6.73
CA THR A 190 20.80 11.29 6.90
C THR A 190 20.47 10.37 8.07
N SER A 191 20.15 10.94 9.24
CA SER A 191 19.57 10.22 10.39
C SER A 191 18.29 9.45 10.03
N ASP A 192 17.72 9.74 8.86
CA ASP A 192 16.51 9.16 8.29
C ASP A 192 16.73 7.94 7.39
N LEU A 193 17.98 7.46 7.26
CA LEU A 193 18.32 6.32 6.39
C LEU A 193 17.53 5.02 6.71
N PRO A 194 17.44 4.56 7.97
CA PRO A 194 16.84 3.26 8.27
C PRO A 194 15.33 3.23 8.05
N GLY A 195 14.82 2.12 7.50
CA GLY A 195 13.39 1.88 7.37
C GLY A 195 12.99 1.04 6.17
N THR A 196 11.67 0.82 6.03
CA THR A 196 11.10 0.11 4.88
C THR A 196 10.76 1.08 3.75
N TYR A 197 11.31 0.80 2.58
CA TYR A 197 11.10 1.56 1.36
C TYR A 197 10.25 0.80 0.35
N ARG A 198 9.45 1.55 -0.40
CA ARG A 198 8.72 1.07 -1.59
C ARG A 198 8.90 2.03 -2.73
N CYS A 199 8.92 1.48 -3.93
CA CYS A 199 8.97 2.26 -5.15
C CYS A 199 7.68 2.15 -5.96
N TYR A 200 7.35 3.24 -6.63
CA TYR A 200 6.23 3.36 -7.55
C TYR A 200 6.72 3.97 -8.86
N GLY A 201 6.05 3.66 -9.96
CA GLY A 201 6.24 4.31 -11.25
C GLY A 201 5.00 5.07 -11.69
N SER A 202 5.19 6.17 -12.42
CA SER A 202 4.11 6.89 -13.11
C SER A 202 4.56 7.40 -14.47
N ILE A 203 3.57 7.78 -15.28
CA ILE A 203 3.77 8.31 -16.62
C ILE A 203 3.45 9.80 -16.67
N THR A 204 4.09 10.51 -17.61
CA THR A 204 3.99 11.99 -17.74
C THR A 204 2.57 12.53 -17.82
N HIS A 205 1.67 11.86 -18.54
CA HIS A 205 0.28 12.30 -18.71
C HIS A 205 -0.62 12.07 -17.49
N SER A 206 -0.15 11.31 -16.49
CA SER A 206 -0.90 11.02 -15.26
C SER A 206 0.06 10.87 -14.07
N PRO A 207 0.75 11.96 -13.66
CA PRO A 207 1.89 11.88 -12.73
C PRO A 207 1.49 11.43 -11.32
N TYR A 208 0.23 11.66 -10.92
CA TYR A 208 -0.33 11.26 -9.64
C TYR A 208 -0.98 9.86 -9.66
N VAL A 209 -1.04 9.21 -10.83
CA VAL A 209 -1.53 7.85 -10.97
C VAL A 209 -0.33 6.92 -11.00
N LEU A 210 -0.20 6.14 -9.93
CA LEU A 210 0.98 5.34 -9.64
C LEU A 210 0.73 3.85 -9.94
N SER A 211 1.83 3.15 -10.18
CA SER A 211 1.86 1.68 -10.19
C SER A 211 1.42 1.08 -8.85
N ALA A 212 1.22 -0.23 -8.84
CA ALA A 212 1.31 -1.00 -7.61
C ALA A 212 2.69 -0.78 -6.95
N PRO A 213 2.78 -0.81 -5.61
CA PRO A 213 4.06 -0.71 -4.91
C PRO A 213 4.99 -1.87 -5.28
N SER A 214 6.30 -1.60 -5.32
CA SER A 214 7.31 -2.66 -5.31
C SER A 214 7.20 -3.54 -4.06
N ASP A 215 7.90 -4.67 -4.07
CA ASP A 215 8.12 -5.39 -2.82
C ASP A 215 8.87 -4.49 -1.82
N PRO A 216 8.56 -4.60 -0.50
CA PRO A 216 9.22 -3.81 0.53
C PRO A 216 10.71 -4.12 0.57
N LEU A 217 11.52 -3.08 0.76
CA LEU A 217 12.95 -3.21 0.99
C LEU A 217 13.32 -2.52 2.30
N ASP A 218 13.77 -3.32 3.27
CA ASP A 218 14.26 -2.82 4.56
C ASP A 218 15.73 -2.39 4.43
N ILE A 219 16.01 -1.13 4.72
CA ILE A 219 17.38 -0.61 4.84
C ILE A 219 17.75 -0.56 6.30
N VAL A 220 18.87 -1.22 6.62
CA VAL A 220 19.33 -1.43 7.99
C VAL A 220 20.72 -0.83 8.15
N ILE A 221 20.91 -0.07 9.22
CA ILE A 221 22.20 0.54 9.56
C ILE A 221 22.91 -0.34 10.57
N THR A 222 24.12 -0.79 10.25
CA THR A 222 24.96 -1.63 11.10
C THR A 222 26.13 -0.83 11.68
N GLY A 223 26.71 -1.32 12.78
CA GLY A 223 27.86 -0.68 13.43
C GLY A 223 27.50 0.50 14.34
N LEU A 224 26.28 0.52 14.87
CA LEU A 224 25.82 1.53 15.84
C LEU A 224 26.04 1.11 17.30
N TYR A 225 26.22 -0.19 17.55
CA TYR A 225 26.41 -0.78 18.89
C TYR A 225 27.51 -1.84 18.89
N GLU A 226 28.00 -2.23 20.07
CA GLU A 226 29.05 -3.25 20.20
C GLU A 226 28.64 -4.62 19.61
N LYS A 227 29.60 -5.29 18.95
CA LYS A 227 29.35 -6.56 18.27
C LYS A 227 29.01 -7.70 19.25
N PRO A 228 28.04 -8.56 18.90
CA PRO A 228 27.79 -9.81 19.62
C PRO A 228 28.80 -10.90 19.24
N SER A 229 28.76 -12.01 19.97
CA SER A 229 29.53 -13.22 19.69
C SER A 229 28.66 -14.29 19.03
N LEU A 230 29.18 -14.94 17.99
CA LEU A 230 28.50 -16.02 17.28
C LEU A 230 29.23 -17.34 17.49
N SER A 231 28.49 -18.40 17.83
CA SER A 231 29.02 -19.75 18.04
C SER A 231 28.13 -20.81 17.41
N ALA A 232 28.69 -21.98 17.10
CA ALA A 232 27.97 -23.11 16.56
C ALA A 232 27.97 -24.29 17.54
N GLN A 233 26.83 -24.97 17.62
CA GLN A 233 26.66 -26.22 18.38
C GLN A 233 26.16 -27.32 17.42
N PRO A 234 26.81 -28.51 17.37
CA PRO A 234 27.93 -28.96 18.21
C PRO A 234 29.30 -28.34 17.87
N GLY A 235 29.42 -27.74 16.69
CA GLY A 235 30.64 -27.08 16.23
C GLY A 235 30.47 -26.52 14.82
N PRO A 236 31.52 -25.90 14.23
CA PRO A 236 31.45 -25.30 12.89
C PRO A 236 31.46 -26.34 11.75
N THR A 237 31.74 -27.60 12.04
CA THR A 237 31.73 -28.69 11.06
C THR A 237 30.71 -29.73 11.49
N VAL A 238 29.78 -30.08 10.60
CA VAL A 238 28.67 -31.02 10.85
C VAL A 238 28.52 -31.99 9.68
N GLN A 239 27.99 -33.19 9.92
CA GLN A 239 27.67 -34.12 8.84
C GLN A 239 26.38 -33.73 8.13
N ALA A 240 26.28 -34.06 6.84
CA ALA A 240 25.09 -33.81 6.05
C ALA A 240 23.86 -34.48 6.68
N GLY A 241 22.80 -33.69 6.90
CA GLY A 241 21.56 -34.14 7.53
C GLY A 241 21.53 -34.04 9.06
N GLU A 242 22.64 -33.71 9.73
CA GLU A 242 22.62 -33.43 11.17
C GLU A 242 22.03 -32.04 11.45
N ASN A 243 21.31 -31.91 12.57
CA ASN A 243 20.79 -30.62 13.00
C ASN A 243 21.90 -29.77 13.61
N MET A 244 22.00 -28.51 13.20
CA MET A 244 22.89 -27.55 13.83
C MET A 244 22.14 -26.34 14.39
N THR A 245 22.72 -25.78 15.45
CA THR A 245 22.23 -24.55 16.08
C THR A 245 23.34 -23.51 16.08
N LEU A 246 23.02 -22.29 15.65
CA LEU A 246 23.88 -21.12 15.83
C LEU A 246 23.39 -20.31 17.03
N SER A 247 24.30 -19.99 17.95
CA SER A 247 23.99 -19.21 19.14
C SER A 247 24.69 -17.86 19.05
N CYS A 248 23.90 -16.79 19.00
CA CYS A 248 24.37 -15.41 19.06
C CYS A 248 24.15 -14.86 20.47
N SER A 249 25.15 -14.24 21.07
CA SER A 249 25.07 -13.73 22.44
C SER A 249 25.87 -12.45 22.68
N SER A 250 25.43 -11.67 23.66
CA SER A 250 26.12 -10.46 24.14
C SER A 250 25.83 -10.23 25.62
N GLN A 251 26.68 -9.46 26.29
CA GLN A 251 26.37 -8.89 27.61
C GLN A 251 25.43 -7.69 27.47
N THR A 252 25.46 -7.01 26.32
CA THR A 252 24.51 -5.96 25.97
C THR A 252 23.11 -6.55 25.87
N SER A 253 22.15 -5.87 26.49
CA SER A 253 20.74 -6.28 26.55
C SER A 253 19.99 -5.96 25.26
N PHE A 254 20.44 -6.51 24.13
CA PHE A 254 19.66 -6.43 22.89
C PHE A 254 18.33 -7.17 23.04
N ASP A 255 17.27 -6.63 22.45
CA ASP A 255 15.94 -7.25 22.49
C ASP A 255 15.76 -8.32 21.41
N MET A 256 16.46 -8.12 20.28
CA MET A 256 16.36 -8.94 19.09
C MET A 256 17.76 -9.26 18.59
N TYR A 257 17.93 -10.48 18.07
CA TYR A 257 19.12 -10.90 17.34
C TYR A 257 18.74 -11.24 15.91
N HIS A 258 19.63 -10.90 14.98
CA HIS A 258 19.51 -11.16 13.55
C HIS A 258 20.69 -12.02 13.09
N LEU A 259 20.42 -12.97 12.20
CA LEU A 259 21.41 -13.86 11.63
C LEU A 259 21.36 -13.71 10.10
N SER A 260 22.50 -13.33 9.55
CA SER A 260 22.72 -13.19 8.11
C SER A 260 23.70 -14.27 7.63
N ARG A 261 23.46 -14.76 6.41
CA ARG A 261 24.33 -15.69 5.69
C ARG A 261 24.82 -15.02 4.42
N GLU A 262 26.13 -15.07 4.20
CA GLU A 262 26.74 -14.44 3.02
C GLU A 262 26.21 -15.08 1.72
N GLY A 263 25.74 -14.23 0.79
CA GLY A 263 25.15 -14.65 -0.48
C GLY A 263 23.65 -14.98 -0.42
N GLU A 264 23.00 -14.90 0.74
CA GLU A 264 21.54 -15.03 0.86
C GLU A 264 20.87 -13.71 1.23
N ALA A 265 19.73 -13.44 0.60
CA ALA A 265 18.93 -12.24 0.89
C ALA A 265 18.04 -12.39 2.14
N LYS A 266 17.82 -13.62 2.62
CA LYS A 266 16.90 -13.89 3.71
C LYS A 266 17.62 -13.92 5.05
N GLU A 267 17.19 -13.05 5.95
CA GLU A 267 17.71 -12.97 7.31
C GLU A 267 16.76 -13.64 8.29
N LEU A 268 17.32 -14.29 9.31
CA LEU A 268 16.56 -14.87 10.40
C LEU A 268 16.62 -13.92 11.61
N ARG A 269 15.48 -13.73 12.29
CA ARG A 269 15.39 -12.90 13.49
C ARG A 269 14.75 -13.66 14.64
N LEU A 270 15.28 -13.47 15.84
CA LEU A 270 14.77 -14.10 17.07
C LEU A 270 14.84 -13.12 18.24
N PRO A 271 13.87 -13.16 19.16
CA PRO A 271 13.95 -12.39 20.40
C PRO A 271 15.10 -12.92 21.28
N ALA A 272 15.76 -12.00 21.97
CA ALA A 272 16.78 -12.35 22.94
C ALA A 272 16.15 -13.01 24.18
N VAL A 273 16.88 -13.99 24.72
CA VAL A 273 16.56 -14.66 25.97
C VAL A 273 17.66 -14.35 26.96
N SER A 274 17.28 -13.83 28.13
CA SER A 274 18.20 -13.57 29.23
C SER A 274 18.63 -14.89 29.89
N ARG A 275 19.93 -15.02 30.19
CA ARG A 275 20.49 -16.10 30.98
C ARG A 275 20.88 -15.63 32.38
N VAL A 276 20.97 -16.59 33.29
CA VAL A 276 21.33 -16.41 34.71
C VAL A 276 22.69 -15.71 34.90
N ASN A 277 23.61 -15.85 33.96
CA ASN A 277 24.93 -15.21 33.98
C ASN A 277 24.93 -13.76 33.48
N GLY A 278 23.76 -13.15 33.23
CA GLY A 278 23.64 -11.79 32.71
C GLY A 278 23.85 -11.64 31.22
N THR A 279 24.02 -12.74 30.47
CA THR A 279 24.11 -12.71 29.00
C THR A 279 22.74 -12.80 28.35
N PHE A 280 22.58 -12.11 27.22
CA PHE A 280 21.41 -12.16 26.37
C PHE A 280 21.77 -12.94 25.12
N GLN A 281 20.95 -13.90 24.71
CA GLN A 281 21.27 -14.77 23.57
C GLN A 281 20.04 -15.21 22.79
N ALA A 282 20.26 -15.59 21.54
CA ALA A 282 19.28 -16.27 20.70
C ALA A 282 19.89 -17.50 20.03
N ASN A 283 19.11 -18.58 19.94
CA ASN A 283 19.52 -19.84 19.34
C ASN A 283 18.75 -20.06 18.03
N PHE A 284 19.46 -19.94 16.91
CA PHE A 284 18.94 -20.15 15.56
C PHE A 284 19.10 -21.61 15.15
N LEU A 285 17.98 -22.31 15.02
CA LEU A 285 17.92 -23.69 14.54
C LEU A 285 17.92 -23.69 13.01
N LEU A 286 19.01 -24.13 12.38
CA LEU A 286 19.13 -24.18 10.91
C LEU A 286 18.49 -25.45 10.30
N GLY A 287 18.12 -26.42 11.15
CA GLY A 287 17.63 -27.72 10.70
C GLY A 287 18.75 -28.61 10.15
N PRO A 288 18.42 -29.60 9.29
CA PRO A 288 19.39 -30.54 8.73
C PRO A 288 20.40 -29.81 7.85
N ALA A 289 21.69 -29.97 8.16
CA ALA A 289 22.76 -29.33 7.43
C ALA A 289 22.82 -29.85 5.98
N THR A 290 22.51 -28.98 5.02
CA THR A 290 22.53 -29.30 3.58
C THR A 290 23.68 -28.59 2.86
N HIS A 291 24.00 -27.36 3.27
CA HIS A 291 25.01 -26.52 2.63
C HIS A 291 25.77 -25.72 3.69
N GLY A 292 27.09 -25.59 3.51
CA GLY A 292 27.94 -24.73 4.32
C GLY A 292 27.82 -23.25 3.96
N GLY A 293 28.33 -22.36 4.80
CA GLY A 293 28.28 -20.92 4.54
C GLY A 293 28.92 -20.09 5.65
N THR A 294 29.15 -18.82 5.38
CA THR A 294 29.67 -17.88 6.37
C THR A 294 28.53 -17.07 6.96
N TYR A 295 28.40 -17.12 8.28
CA TYR A 295 27.33 -16.47 9.03
C TYR A 295 27.86 -15.33 9.86
N ARG A 296 27.04 -14.29 10.03
CA ARG A 296 27.26 -13.17 10.96
C ARG A 296 25.99 -12.92 11.74
N CYS A 297 26.12 -12.51 12.99
CA CYS A 297 24.97 -12.11 13.80
C CYS A 297 25.08 -10.66 14.29
N PHE A 298 23.92 -10.08 14.55
CA PHE A 298 23.73 -8.69 14.93
C PHE A 298 22.71 -8.60 16.06
N GLY A 299 22.79 -7.57 16.89
CA GLY A 299 21.80 -7.22 17.90
C GLY A 299 21.06 -5.93 17.55
N SER A 300 19.78 -5.83 17.91
CA SER A 300 18.99 -4.59 17.80
C SER A 300 18.03 -4.43 18.97
N TYR A 301 17.50 -3.21 19.12
CA TYR A 301 16.44 -2.90 20.08
C TYR A 301 15.07 -2.93 19.41
N ARG A 302 14.00 -3.10 20.20
CA ARG A 302 12.61 -3.07 19.69
C ARG A 302 12.20 -1.71 19.16
N ASP A 303 12.71 -0.66 19.81
CA ASP A 303 12.34 0.72 19.50
C ASP A 303 13.09 1.26 18.27
N SER A 304 14.20 0.61 17.88
CA SER A 304 15.01 0.92 16.71
C SER A 304 15.34 -0.36 15.90
N PRO A 305 14.33 -1.00 15.26
CA PRO A 305 14.48 -2.33 14.64
C PRO A 305 15.40 -2.35 13.40
N TYR A 306 15.68 -1.19 12.82
CA TYR A 306 16.55 -1.01 11.65
C TYR A 306 17.95 -0.49 12.00
N GLU A 307 18.25 -0.34 13.30
CA GLU A 307 19.56 0.08 13.82
C GLU A 307 20.21 -1.07 14.57
N TRP A 308 21.29 -1.59 14.01
CA TRP A 308 21.92 -2.82 14.45
C TRP A 308 23.34 -2.58 14.96
N SER A 309 23.79 -3.52 15.77
CA SER A 309 25.18 -3.58 16.23
C SER A 309 26.18 -3.75 15.08
N ASP A 310 27.46 -3.65 15.41
CA ASP A 310 28.51 -4.22 14.58
C ASP A 310 28.26 -5.73 14.35
N PRO A 311 28.67 -6.26 13.18
CA PRO A 311 28.59 -7.70 12.93
C PRO A 311 29.50 -8.47 13.90
N SER A 312 29.03 -9.64 14.33
CA SER A 312 29.90 -10.62 14.95
C SER A 312 31.08 -11.00 14.04
N ASP A 313 32.12 -11.60 14.62
CA ASP A 313 33.14 -12.24 13.81
C ASP A 313 32.51 -13.33 12.92
N PRO A 314 32.94 -13.46 11.66
CA PRO A 314 32.34 -14.38 10.71
C PRO A 314 32.55 -15.83 11.15
N LEU A 315 31.49 -16.63 11.13
CA LEU A 315 31.54 -18.05 11.45
C LEU A 315 31.30 -18.87 10.20
N SER A 316 32.35 -19.51 9.68
CA SER A 316 32.28 -20.41 8.54
C SER A 316 31.85 -21.80 8.97
N VAL A 317 30.69 -22.23 8.48
CA VAL A 317 30.14 -23.56 8.70
C VAL A 317 30.44 -24.43 7.49
N SER A 318 30.98 -25.62 7.72
CA SER A 318 31.23 -26.61 6.68
C SER A 318 30.40 -27.88 6.92
N VAL A 319 29.83 -28.41 5.84
CA VAL A 319 29.04 -29.64 5.87
C VAL A 319 29.87 -30.75 5.22
N THR A 320 30.08 -31.84 5.96
CA THR A 320 30.85 -33.00 5.53
C THR A 320 29.94 -34.19 5.27
N GLY A 321 30.37 -35.13 4.42
CA GLY A 321 29.55 -36.28 4.04
C GLY A 321 28.68 -36.02 2.81
N ASN A 322 28.25 -37.11 2.17
CA ASN A 322 27.48 -37.06 0.94
C ASN A 322 25.98 -37.14 1.30
N PRO A 323 25.15 -36.14 0.95
CA PRO A 323 23.70 -36.14 1.27
C PRO A 323 22.96 -37.32 0.64
N SER A 324 23.59 -38.06 -0.28
CA SER A 324 23.04 -39.23 -0.97
C SER A 324 23.02 -40.53 -0.15
N ARG A 325 23.54 -40.59 1.09
CA ARG A 325 23.54 -41.84 1.90
C ARG A 325 22.49 -41.94 3.01
N SER A 326 21.77 -40.86 3.35
CA SER A 326 20.80 -40.88 4.47
C SER A 326 19.34 -40.87 4.04
N TRP A 327 19.06 -40.78 2.74
CA TRP A 327 17.73 -41.04 2.19
C TRP A 327 17.76 -42.38 1.45
N PRO A 328 16.83 -43.32 1.73
CA PRO A 328 16.54 -44.33 0.73
C PRO A 328 16.08 -43.54 -0.49
N SER A 329 16.86 -43.59 -1.56
CA SER A 329 16.42 -43.19 -2.89
C SER A 329 14.97 -43.65 -3.04
N PRO A 330 14.01 -42.77 -3.34
CA PRO A 330 12.74 -43.23 -3.88
C PRO A 330 13.15 -44.06 -5.08
N THR A 331 12.85 -45.35 -5.05
CA THR A 331 13.04 -46.23 -6.20
C THR A 331 12.52 -45.45 -7.40
N GLU A 332 13.42 -45.05 -8.31
CA GLU A 332 13.00 -44.54 -9.60
C GLU A 332 12.04 -45.59 -10.16
N PRO A 333 10.75 -45.28 -10.40
CA PRO A 333 9.99 -46.13 -11.27
C PRO A 333 10.64 -45.95 -12.64
N ASN A 334 11.42 -46.97 -13.03
CA ASN A 334 11.97 -47.11 -14.36
C ASN A 334 10.82 -47.06 -15.37
N SER A 335 10.47 -45.85 -15.81
CA SER A 335 9.49 -45.60 -16.86
C SER A 335 10.22 -45.33 -18.17
N LYS A 336 11.25 -46.13 -18.47
CA LYS A 336 11.64 -46.38 -19.86
C LYS A 336 10.66 -47.34 -20.50
N THR A 337 9.43 -46.91 -20.77
CA THR A 337 8.61 -47.50 -21.86
C THR A 337 7.56 -46.51 -22.37
N SER A 338 7.81 -45.98 -23.58
CA SER A 338 6.80 -45.61 -24.58
C SER A 338 5.72 -44.57 -24.23
N ILE A 339 6.07 -43.28 -24.20
CA ILE A 339 5.08 -42.18 -24.31
C ILE A 339 5.40 -41.15 -25.44
N PRO A 340 5.66 -41.53 -26.71
CA PRO A 340 5.56 -40.56 -27.81
C PRO A 340 4.17 -40.57 -28.48
N ARG A 341 3.37 -41.64 -28.30
CA ARG A 341 2.10 -41.82 -29.03
C ARG A 341 0.91 -41.09 -28.39
N HIS A 342 0.87 -40.97 -27.06
CA HIS A 342 -0.27 -40.37 -26.37
C HIS A 342 -0.29 -38.83 -26.45
N LEU A 343 0.89 -38.20 -26.55
CA LEU A 343 1.02 -36.74 -26.63
C LEU A 343 0.54 -36.21 -27.99
N HIS A 344 0.84 -36.91 -29.08
CA HIS A 344 0.34 -36.56 -30.42
C HIS A 344 -1.18 -36.69 -30.52
N VAL A 345 -1.77 -37.68 -29.85
CA VAL A 345 -3.23 -37.86 -29.80
C VAL A 345 -3.89 -36.74 -29.01
N LEU A 346 -3.32 -36.33 -27.86
CA LEU A 346 -3.83 -35.23 -27.04
C LEU A 346 -3.70 -33.85 -27.72
N ILE A 347 -2.61 -33.61 -28.45
CA ILE A 347 -2.45 -32.36 -29.21
C ILE A 347 -3.41 -32.35 -30.41
N GLY A 348 -3.54 -33.49 -31.10
CA GLY A 348 -4.47 -33.63 -32.23
C GLY A 348 -5.93 -33.43 -31.84
N THR A 349 -6.38 -34.02 -30.72
CA THR A 349 -7.75 -33.85 -30.24
C THR A 349 -8.04 -32.41 -29.81
N SER A 350 -7.08 -31.73 -29.18
CA SER A 350 -7.22 -30.32 -28.81
C SER A 350 -7.41 -29.41 -30.03
N VAL A 351 -6.61 -29.60 -31.08
CA VAL A 351 -6.71 -28.81 -32.33
C VAL A 351 -8.05 -29.07 -33.04
N VAL A 352 -8.52 -30.32 -33.09
CA VAL A 352 -9.82 -30.66 -33.71
C VAL A 352 -10.97 -30.02 -32.93
N MET A 353 -10.92 -30.00 -31.60
CA MET A 353 -11.94 -29.34 -30.78
C MET A 353 -11.98 -27.83 -31.02
N ILE A 354 -10.82 -27.17 -31.17
CA ILE A 354 -10.74 -25.74 -31.48
C ILE A 354 -11.31 -25.44 -32.88
N LEU A 355 -11.03 -26.29 -33.87
CA LEU A 355 -11.58 -26.11 -35.22
C LEU A 355 -13.10 -26.31 -35.23
N PHE A 356 -13.63 -27.26 -34.45
CA PHE A 356 -15.07 -27.48 -34.32
C PHE A 356 -15.79 -26.29 -33.68
N THR A 357 -15.20 -25.68 -32.64
CA THR A 357 -15.81 -24.50 -31.99
C THR A 357 -15.82 -23.29 -32.92
N ILE A 358 -14.74 -23.06 -33.67
CA ILE A 358 -14.69 -22.00 -34.68
C ILE A 358 -15.73 -22.24 -35.78
N PHE A 359 -15.84 -23.46 -36.29
CA PHE A 359 -16.84 -23.82 -37.31
C PHE A 359 -18.28 -23.59 -36.81
N PHE A 360 -18.58 -24.00 -35.58
CA PHE A 360 -19.90 -23.80 -34.98
C PHE A 360 -20.22 -22.30 -34.77
N PHE A 361 -19.22 -21.51 -34.39
CA PHE A 361 -19.36 -20.06 -34.27
C PHE A 361 -19.62 -19.39 -35.62
N LEU A 362 -18.94 -19.82 -36.68
CA LEU A 362 -19.18 -19.36 -38.04
C LEU A 362 -20.56 -19.77 -38.56
N LEU A 363 -21.00 -21.00 -38.28
CA LEU A 363 -22.37 -21.45 -38.58
C LEU A 363 -23.41 -20.64 -37.81
N HIS A 364 -23.17 -20.32 -36.54
CA HIS A 364 -24.07 -19.48 -35.76
C HIS A 364 -24.18 -18.07 -36.37
N ARG A 365 -23.05 -17.47 -36.76
CA ARG A 365 -23.06 -16.17 -37.48
C ARG A 365 -23.74 -16.26 -38.84
N TRP A 366 -23.54 -17.34 -39.59
CA TRP A 366 -24.19 -17.57 -40.87
C TRP A 366 -25.72 -17.73 -40.72
N CYS A 367 -26.17 -18.54 -39.76
CA CYS A 367 -27.58 -18.72 -39.46
C CYS A 367 -28.23 -17.43 -38.94
N SER A 368 -27.49 -16.61 -38.18
CA SER A 368 -27.95 -15.29 -37.76
C SER A 368 -28.12 -14.34 -38.94
N ASN A 369 -27.17 -14.32 -39.89
CA ASN A 369 -27.30 -13.54 -41.13
C ASN A 369 -28.46 -14.02 -42.01
N LYS A 370 -28.76 -15.32 -42.03
CA LYS A 370 -29.90 -15.87 -42.78
C LYS A 370 -31.26 -15.45 -42.18
N LYS A 371 -31.33 -15.27 -40.86
CA LYS A 371 -32.52 -14.70 -40.18
C LYS A 371 -32.71 -13.21 -40.52
N ASN A 372 -31.62 -12.48 -40.73
CA ASN A 372 -31.66 -11.06 -41.11
C ASN A 372 -32.01 -10.85 -42.60
N ALA A 373 -31.75 -11.83 -43.46
CA ALA A 373 -32.09 -11.77 -44.89
C ALA A 373 -33.56 -12.10 -45.18
N ALA A 374 -34.23 -12.89 -44.33
CA ALA A 374 -35.65 -13.25 -44.51
C ALA A 374 -36.64 -12.14 -44.10
N VAL A 375 -36.17 -11.01 -43.56
CA VAL A 375 -37.00 -9.90 -43.08
C VAL A 375 -37.13 -8.77 -44.13
N MET A 376 -36.43 -8.84 -45.27
CA MET A 376 -36.44 -7.78 -46.29
C MET A 376 -37.29 -8.07 -47.54
N ASP A 377 -37.93 -9.23 -47.69
CA ASP A 377 -38.77 -9.57 -48.86
C ASP A 377 -40.26 -9.64 -48.51
N GLN A 378 -40.84 -8.55 -47.99
CA GLN A 378 -42.30 -8.38 -47.99
C GLN A 378 -42.69 -6.96 -48.41
N GLU A 379 -42.96 -6.82 -49.71
CA GLU A 379 -43.52 -5.63 -50.37
C GLU A 379 -45.00 -5.42 -49.98
N PRO A 380 -45.52 -4.17 -49.94
CA PRO A 380 -46.87 -3.90 -49.47
C PRO A 380 -47.86 -3.83 -50.65
N ALA A 381 -49.01 -4.49 -50.52
CA ALA A 381 -50.14 -4.28 -51.42
C ALA A 381 -51.46 -4.15 -50.64
N GLY A 382 -51.98 -2.92 -50.63
CA GLY A 382 -53.32 -2.62 -51.16
C GLY A 382 -54.57 -3.11 -50.42
N GLU A 383 -55.27 -2.11 -49.84
CA GLU A 383 -56.69 -1.81 -50.07
C GLU A 383 -57.78 -2.70 -49.41
N ARG A 384 -58.59 -2.10 -48.48
CA ARG A 384 -59.99 -1.67 -48.74
C ARG A 384 -60.76 -1.30 -47.45
N THR A 385 -61.13 -0.02 -47.37
CA THR A 385 -62.27 0.69 -46.73
C THR A 385 -63.30 -0.06 -45.85
N VAL A 386 -63.72 0.54 -44.71
CA VAL A 386 -64.98 1.31 -44.51
C VAL A 386 -65.18 1.76 -43.03
N ASN A 387 -65.47 3.06 -42.89
CA ASN A 387 -66.04 3.94 -41.84
C ASN A 387 -66.71 3.39 -40.55
N ARG A 388 -66.53 4.10 -39.40
CA ARG A 388 -67.54 5.02 -38.77
C ARG A 388 -67.10 5.59 -37.40
N GLU A 389 -67.15 6.93 -37.31
CA GLU A 389 -67.42 7.89 -36.20
C GLU A 389 -67.05 7.66 -34.70
N ASP A 390 -66.27 8.64 -34.20
CA ASP A 390 -66.53 9.59 -33.09
C ASP A 390 -66.03 9.35 -31.64
N SER A 391 -65.62 10.50 -31.05
CA SER A 391 -65.43 10.88 -29.63
C SER A 391 -64.12 10.60 -28.86
N ASP A 392 -63.39 11.70 -28.65
CA ASP A 392 -62.82 12.31 -27.43
C ASP A 392 -61.97 11.56 -26.36
N GLU A 393 -60.90 12.28 -26.00
CA GLU A 393 -60.24 12.47 -24.70
C GLU A 393 -59.10 11.55 -24.16
N GLN A 394 -57.97 12.25 -23.95
CA GLN A 394 -57.00 12.20 -22.83
C GLN A 394 -55.95 11.06 -22.66
N ASP A 395 -54.67 11.51 -22.75
CA ASP A 395 -53.44 11.07 -22.06
C ASP A 395 -52.67 9.81 -22.56
N PRO A 396 -51.38 9.60 -22.17
CA PRO A 396 -50.19 10.20 -22.78
C PRO A 396 -49.21 9.15 -23.38
N GLN A 397 -48.13 9.68 -23.97
CA GLN A 397 -47.01 8.98 -24.60
C GLN A 397 -46.38 7.87 -23.73
N GLU A 398 -46.38 6.64 -24.28
CA GLU A 398 -45.47 5.56 -23.90
C GLU A 398 -44.02 5.98 -24.14
N VAL A 399 -43.22 6.05 -23.08
CA VAL A 399 -41.76 6.02 -23.15
C VAL A 399 -41.31 4.68 -22.58
N THR A 400 -40.79 3.83 -23.47
CA THR A 400 -40.24 2.51 -23.15
C THR A 400 -38.96 2.66 -22.34
N TYR A 401 -38.98 2.30 -21.05
CA TYR A 401 -37.77 2.03 -20.27
C TYR A 401 -37.42 0.54 -20.39
N ALA A 402 -36.23 0.24 -20.88
CA ALA A 402 -35.66 -1.11 -20.77
C ALA A 402 -35.24 -1.35 -19.32
N GLN A 403 -35.91 -2.29 -18.66
CA GLN A 403 -35.60 -2.81 -17.34
C GLN A 403 -34.45 -3.84 -17.46
N LEU A 404 -33.32 -3.58 -16.80
CA LEU A 404 -32.19 -4.52 -16.70
C LEU A 404 -32.30 -5.29 -15.38
N ASP A 405 -32.77 -6.55 -15.46
CA ASP A 405 -32.86 -7.46 -14.31
C ASP A 405 -31.45 -7.96 -13.91
N HIS A 406 -31.09 -7.73 -12.65
CA HIS A 406 -29.90 -8.31 -12.02
C HIS A 406 -30.22 -9.71 -11.49
N CYS A 407 -29.81 -10.76 -12.20
CA CYS A 407 -29.76 -12.11 -11.63
C CYS A 407 -28.59 -12.23 -10.65
N VAL A 408 -28.92 -12.39 -9.37
CA VAL A 408 -28.04 -12.82 -8.28
C VAL A 408 -27.75 -14.32 -8.44
N LEU A 409 -26.47 -14.69 -8.56
CA LEU A 409 -26.05 -16.09 -8.59
C LEU A 409 -25.91 -16.61 -7.14
N THR A 410 -26.85 -17.46 -6.75
CA THR A 410 -26.88 -18.17 -5.47
C THR A 410 -25.88 -19.33 -5.47
N GLN A 411 -24.92 -19.32 -4.54
CA GLN A 411 -24.01 -20.44 -4.29
C GLN A 411 -24.71 -21.49 -3.42
N GLY A 412 -25.04 -22.65 -4.02
CA GLY A 412 -25.59 -23.81 -3.32
C GLY A 412 -24.55 -24.50 -2.42
N LYS A 413 -24.87 -24.65 -1.13
CA LYS A 413 -24.12 -25.46 -0.17
C LYS A 413 -25.00 -26.64 0.27
N ILE A 414 -24.42 -27.84 0.18
CA ILE A 414 -25.07 -29.14 0.45
C ILE A 414 -25.37 -29.29 1.94
N THR A 415 -26.58 -29.77 2.26
CA THR A 415 -27.06 -30.08 3.61
C THR A 415 -27.10 -31.60 3.84
N HIS A 416 -26.67 -32.07 5.02
CA HIS A 416 -27.35 -33.15 5.75
C HIS A 416 -27.15 -32.96 7.28
N PRO A 417 -28.08 -33.41 8.14
CA PRO A 417 -28.38 -32.78 9.43
C PRO A 417 -27.81 -33.54 10.63
N SER A 418 -27.75 -32.89 11.79
CA SER A 418 -28.54 -33.27 12.98
C SER A 418 -28.01 -32.64 14.27
N GLN A 419 -28.96 -32.29 15.14
CA GLN A 419 -28.90 -32.08 16.60
C GLN A 419 -28.41 -30.74 17.20
N ARG A 420 -29.43 -29.98 17.62
CA ARG A 420 -29.43 -28.99 18.73
C ARG A 420 -29.17 -29.70 20.07
N PRO A 421 -28.69 -29.03 21.13
CA PRO A 421 -29.59 -28.21 21.94
C PRO A 421 -29.05 -26.84 22.41
N LYS A 422 -30.03 -26.04 22.88
CA LYS A 422 -30.06 -24.63 23.30
C LYS A 422 -29.13 -24.26 24.46
N THR A 423 -28.51 -23.07 24.41
CA THR A 423 -28.48 -22.07 25.52
C THR A 423 -28.01 -20.69 24.97
N PRO A 424 -28.61 -19.55 25.35
CA PRO A 424 -28.19 -18.22 24.87
C PRO A 424 -27.28 -17.51 25.91
N PRO A 425 -26.41 -16.57 25.51
CA PRO A 425 -25.93 -15.53 26.40
C PRO A 425 -26.52 -14.16 26.06
N THR A 426 -26.95 -13.53 27.14
CA THR A 426 -27.55 -12.22 27.33
C THR A 426 -26.68 -11.07 26.83
N ASP A 427 -27.23 -10.21 25.98
CA ASP A 427 -26.70 -8.88 25.69
C ASP A 427 -27.11 -7.91 26.82
N THR A 428 -26.12 -7.28 27.46
CA THR A 428 -26.34 -6.27 28.50
C THR A 428 -26.02 -4.90 27.92
N SER A 429 -27.03 -4.20 27.40
CA SER A 429 -26.94 -2.78 27.04
C SER A 429 -27.31 -1.93 28.26
N VAL A 430 -26.34 -1.27 28.87
CA VAL A 430 -26.56 -0.30 29.95
C VAL A 430 -26.83 1.07 29.33
N TYR A 431 -28.04 1.59 29.52
CA TYR A 431 -28.37 2.99 29.31
C TYR A 431 -27.90 3.81 30.52
N THR A 432 -27.27 4.96 30.28
CA THR A 432 -27.00 5.97 31.31
C THR A 432 -27.95 7.14 31.09
N GLU A 433 -28.79 7.42 32.10
CA GLU A 433 -29.62 8.62 32.17
C GLU A 433 -28.77 9.87 32.45
N LEU A 434 -29.04 10.95 31.73
CA LEU A 434 -28.55 12.31 32.00
C LEU A 434 -29.68 13.13 32.63
N PRO A 435 -29.44 13.91 33.70
CA PRO A 435 -30.47 14.67 34.38
C PRO A 435 -30.86 15.94 33.60
N ASN A 436 -32.17 16.19 33.58
CA ASN A 436 -32.82 17.42 33.13
C ASN A 436 -32.21 18.68 33.74
N ALA A 437 -31.93 19.68 32.89
CA ALA A 437 -31.76 21.08 33.28
C ALA A 437 -32.78 21.96 32.54
N GLU A 438 -33.44 22.84 33.29
CA GLU A 438 -34.59 23.67 32.94
C GLU A 438 -34.40 24.62 31.74
N PRO A 439 -35.49 24.99 31.02
CA PRO A 439 -35.48 26.09 30.08
C PRO A 439 -35.95 27.40 30.76
N ARG A 440 -35.07 28.39 30.85
CA ARG A 440 -35.46 29.80 31.05
C ARG A 440 -34.68 30.70 30.10
N SER A 441 -35.36 31.21 29.08
CA SER A 441 -35.53 32.66 28.90
C SER A 441 -36.45 32.95 27.71
N LYS A 442 -37.55 33.63 28.02
CA LYS A 442 -38.44 34.28 27.06
C LYS A 442 -37.69 35.49 26.50
N VAL A 443 -37.67 35.64 25.17
CA VAL A 443 -37.49 36.96 24.54
C VAL A 443 -38.78 37.27 23.79
N VAL A 444 -39.39 38.37 24.21
CA VAL A 444 -40.62 38.95 23.71
C VAL A 444 -40.32 39.68 22.40
N PHE A 445 -41.09 39.39 21.35
CA PHE A 445 -41.23 40.23 20.16
C PHE A 445 -42.54 41.03 20.28
N TYR A 446 -42.47 42.32 19.99
CA TYR A 446 -43.59 43.18 19.59
C TYR A 446 -43.03 44.38 18.81
N PRO A 447 -43.85 45.00 17.94
CA PRO A 447 -43.91 44.76 16.50
C PRO A 447 -42.90 45.55 15.66
#